data_AF-A0A3E3ILD7-F1
#
_entry.id   AF-A0A3E3ILD7-F1
#
_cell.length_a   1.000
_cell.length_b   1.000
_cell.length_c   1.000
_cell.angle_alpha   90.00
_cell.angle_beta   90.00
_cell.angle_gamma   90.00
#
_symmetry.space_group_name_H-M   'P 1'
#
loop_
_entity.id
_entity.type
_entity.pdbx_description
1 polymer ?
#
loop_
_entity_poly.entity_id
_entity_poly.type
_entity_poly.pdbx_seq_one_letter_code
_entity_poly.pdbx_strand_id
1 'polypeptide(L)'
;MTGFMFKSKVTTGAPTICYFRRNSAASTLAAEDVETLDFSKFDMIHLTGITPALSASARAASEVLNEKSRKAGCFFSFDPNLRP
;
A
#
# COMPACT_ATOMS: atom_id res chain seq x y z
N MET A 1 -1.58 -14.39 -6.86
CA MET A 1 -3.01 -14.10 -7.06
C MET A 1 -3.23 -12.60 -6.88
N THR A 2 -3.90 -11.91 -7.81
CA THR A 2 -4.22 -10.47 -7.65
C THR A 2 -5.44 -10.32 -6.72
N GLY A 3 -5.44 -9.32 -5.84
CA GLY A 3 -6.56 -9.08 -4.92
C GLY A 3 -7.78 -8.53 -5.65
N PHE A 4 -8.98 -8.82 -5.15
CA PHE A 4 -10.24 -8.34 -5.74
C PHE A 4 -11.26 -7.96 -4.66
N MET A 5 -12.26 -7.17 -5.06
CA MET A 5 -13.33 -6.67 -4.18
C MET A 5 -14.69 -6.97 -4.81
N PHE A 6 -15.61 -7.53 -4.03
CA PHE A 6 -17.03 -7.56 -4.36
C PHE A 6 -17.78 -6.46 -3.60
N LYS A 7 -18.68 -5.78 -4.29
CA LYS A 7 -19.57 -4.75 -3.73
C LYS A 7 -20.99 -5.10 -4.11
N SER A 8 -21.89 -5.22 -3.14
CA SER A 8 -23.30 -5.48 -3.44
C SER A 8 -23.94 -4.26 -4.11
N LYS A 9 -24.86 -4.50 -5.04
CA LYS A 9 -25.70 -3.46 -5.64
C LYS A 9 -26.96 -3.33 -4.78
N VAL A 10 -27.18 -2.16 -4.19
CA VAL A 10 -28.35 -1.89 -3.34
C VAL A 10 -29.07 -0.65 -3.87
N THR A 11 -30.40 -0.64 -3.78
CA THR A 11 -31.25 0.51 -4.16
C THR A 11 -31.40 1.53 -3.02
N THR A 12 -31.19 1.10 -1.77
CA THR A 12 -31.20 1.93 -0.57
C THR A 12 -30.22 1.37 0.47
N GLY A 13 -29.54 2.23 1.23
CA GLY A 13 -28.61 1.82 2.29
C GLY A 13 -27.15 1.65 1.83
N ALA A 14 -26.28 1.25 2.77
CA ALA A 14 -24.86 1.04 2.48
C ALA A 14 -24.62 -0.34 1.83
N PRO A 15 -23.89 -0.41 0.71
CA PRO A 15 -23.55 -1.68 0.07
C PRO A 15 -22.57 -2.48 0.92
N THR A 16 -22.79 -3.78 1.01
CA THR A 16 -21.86 -4.73 1.63
C THR A 16 -20.64 -4.87 0.74
N ILE A 17 -19.45 -4.85 1.35
CA ILE A 17 -18.17 -5.00 0.66
C ILE A 17 -17.43 -6.22 1.21
N CYS A 18 -16.95 -7.08 0.33
CA CYS A 18 -16.07 -8.20 0.68
C CYS A 18 -14.72 -8.04 -0.04
N TYR A 19 -13.64 -8.03 0.74
CA TYR A 19 -12.26 -7.88 0.24
C TYR A 19 -11.52 -9.21 0.24
N PHE A 20 -11.01 -9.61 -0.91
CA PHE A 20 -10.11 -10.75 -1.08
C PHE A 20 -8.70 -10.23 -1.37
N ARG A 21 -8.06 -9.69 -0.34
CA ARG A 21 -6.73 -9.02 -0.45
C ARG A 21 -5.62 -9.65 0.39
N ARG A 22 -5.96 -10.54 1.34
CA ARG A 22 -4.99 -11.31 2.15
C ARG A 22 -4.29 -12.32 1.24
N ASN A 23 -2.96 -12.39 1.29
CA ASN A 23 -2.10 -13.23 0.43
C ASN A 23 -2.20 -12.93 -1.08
N SER A 24 -2.60 -11.70 -1.43
CA SER A 24 -2.54 -11.22 -2.80
C SER A 24 -1.10 -10.81 -3.18
N ALA A 25 -0.83 -10.62 -4.47
CA ALA A 25 0.47 -10.16 -4.97
C ALA A 25 0.91 -8.83 -4.32
N ALA A 26 -0.03 -7.94 -4.01
CA ALA A 26 0.30 -6.70 -3.28
C ALA A 26 0.77 -6.95 -1.83
N SER A 27 0.36 -8.05 -1.22
CA SER A 27 0.81 -8.45 0.13
C SER A 27 2.15 -9.17 0.15
N THR A 28 2.73 -9.48 -1.02
CA THR A 28 4.08 -10.07 -1.11
C THR A 28 5.17 -9.01 -1.26
N LEU A 29 4.82 -7.72 -1.34
CA LEU A 29 5.78 -6.62 -1.33
C LEU A 29 6.66 -6.75 -0.08
N ALA A 30 7.96 -6.59 -0.26
CA ALA A 30 8.96 -6.71 0.79
C ALA A 30 9.98 -5.55 0.73
N ALA A 31 10.80 -5.43 1.77
CA ALA A 31 11.79 -4.36 1.87
C ALA A 31 12.82 -4.44 0.74
N GLU A 32 13.19 -5.65 0.33
CA GLU A 32 14.15 -5.93 -0.72
C GLU A 32 13.69 -5.36 -2.08
N ASP A 33 12.38 -5.37 -2.35
CA ASP A 33 11.83 -4.76 -3.56
C ASP A 33 12.11 -3.24 -3.59
N VAL A 34 12.01 -2.59 -2.43
CA VAL A 34 12.24 -1.15 -2.28
C VAL A 34 13.73 -0.80 -2.35
N GLU A 35 14.60 -1.65 -1.81
CA GLU A 35 16.06 -1.48 -1.85
C GLU A 35 16.62 -1.45 -3.28
N THR A 36 15.96 -2.12 -4.23
CA THR A 36 16.38 -2.11 -5.64
C THR A 36 15.96 -0.86 -6.42
N LEU A 37 15.14 0.02 -5.82
CA LEU A 37 14.64 1.21 -6.49
C LEU A 37 15.70 2.31 -6.58
N ASP A 38 15.77 2.95 -7.74
CA ASP A 38 16.60 4.14 -7.95
C ASP A 38 15.78 5.40 -7.62
N PHE A 39 15.96 5.90 -6.40
CA PHE A 39 15.20 7.06 -5.90
C PHE A 39 15.54 8.38 -6.59
N SER A 40 16.66 8.46 -7.32
CA SER A 40 16.99 9.66 -8.10
C SER A 40 16.00 9.94 -9.24
N LYS A 41 15.17 8.94 -9.59
CA LYS A 41 14.16 9.02 -10.63
C LYS A 41 12.79 9.49 -10.15
N PHE A 42 12.63 9.79 -8.86
CA PHE A 42 11.33 10.15 -8.28
C PHE A 42 11.41 11.49 -7.55
N ASP A 43 10.51 12.40 -7.88
CA ASP A 43 10.35 13.66 -7.14
C ASP A 43 9.41 13.51 -5.94
N MET A 44 8.44 12.58 -6.05
CA MET A 44 7.38 12.39 -5.06
C MET A 44 7.00 10.92 -4.92
N ILE A 45 6.76 10.52 -3.67
CA ILE A 45 6.21 9.21 -3.32
C ILE A 45 4.93 9.42 -2.53
N HIS A 46 3.87 8.68 -2.91
CA HIS A 46 2.59 8.68 -2.21
C HIS A 46 2.28 7.27 -1.69
N LEU A 47 2.04 7.16 -0.38
CA LEU A 47 1.71 5.92 0.29
C LEU A 47 0.32 6.02 0.95
N THR A 48 -0.47 4.94 0.88
CA THR A 48 -1.73 4.84 1.63
C THR A 48 -1.60 3.86 2.79
N GLY A 49 -2.41 4.02 3.83
CA GLY A 49 -2.44 3.12 4.99
C GLY A 49 -2.94 1.70 4.71
N ILE A 50 -3.46 1.45 3.50
CA ILE A 50 -3.89 0.10 3.09
C ILE A 50 -2.67 -0.81 2.93
N THR A 51 -1.62 -0.36 2.24
CA THR A 51 -0.42 -1.16 1.92
C THR A 51 0.27 -1.74 3.15
N PRO A 52 0.64 -0.95 4.18
CA PRO A 52 1.27 -1.49 5.39
C PRO A 52 0.33 -2.40 6.20
N ALA A 53 -0.99 -2.34 5.98
CA ALA A 53 -1.96 -3.21 6.64
C ALA A 53 -2.16 -4.57 5.93
N LEU A 54 -1.57 -4.78 4.74
CA LEU A 54 -1.77 -6.03 3.98
C LEU A 54 -0.98 -7.21 4.56
N SER A 55 0.24 -6.98 5.04
CA SER A 55 1.13 -8.02 5.60
C SER A 55 2.30 -7.39 6.37
N ALA A 56 3.02 -8.20 7.15
CA ALA A 56 4.23 -7.77 7.84
C ALA A 56 5.35 -7.35 6.86
N SER A 57 5.50 -8.04 5.73
CA SER A 57 6.49 -7.68 4.69
C SER A 57 6.14 -6.36 4.01
N ALA A 58 4.86 -6.14 3.69
CA ALA A 58 4.41 -4.88 3.08
C ALA A 58 4.55 -3.70 4.04
N ARG A 59 4.39 -3.95 5.35
CA ARG A 59 4.72 -2.97 6.38
C ARG A 59 6.20 -2.62 6.39
N ALA A 60 7.09 -3.61 6.44
CA ALA A 60 8.54 -3.37 6.40
C ALA A 60 8.95 -2.62 5.12
N ALA A 61 8.39 -3.00 3.97
CA ALA A 61 8.60 -2.30 2.70
C ALA A 61 8.17 -0.82 2.78
N SER A 62 7.02 -0.54 3.39
CA SER A 62 6.49 0.81 3.57
C SER A 62 7.39 1.67 4.47
N GLU A 63 7.98 1.08 5.50
CA GLU A 63 8.92 1.73 6.42
C GLU A 63 10.23 2.10 5.69
N VAL A 64 10.81 1.15 4.93
CA VAL A 64 12.02 1.39 4.11
C VAL A 64 11.76 2.45 3.03
N LEU A 65 10.59 2.41 2.39
CA LEU A 65 10.21 3.40 1.37
C LEU A 65 10.17 4.82 1.94
N ASN A 66 9.60 5.00 3.13
CA ASN A 66 9.58 6.29 3.83
C ASN A 66 11.00 6.75 4.24
N GLU A 67 11.87 5.84 4.67
CA GLU A 67 13.25 6.20 5.01
C GLU A 67 14.05 6.63 3.77
N LYS A 68 14.02 5.83 2.70
CA LYS A 68 14.80 6.07 1.47
C LYS A 68 14.35 7.32 0.73
N SER A 69 13.03 7.53 0.62
CA SER A 69 12.46 8.73 0.00
C SER A 69 12.94 10.02 0.68
N ARG A 70 12.95 10.05 2.02
CA ARG A 70 13.45 11.19 2.78
C ARG A 70 14.94 11.42 2.58
N LYS A 71 15.74 10.34 2.57
CA LYS A 71 17.19 10.44 2.29
C LYS A 71 17.49 10.97 0.89
N ALA A 72 16.65 10.61 -0.08
CA ALA A 72 16.77 11.08 -1.46
C ALA A 72 16.19 12.49 -1.68
N GLY A 73 15.56 13.11 -0.68
CA GLY A 73 14.94 14.42 -0.79
C GLY A 73 13.60 14.43 -1.54
N CYS A 74 12.99 13.26 -1.77
CA CYS A 74 11.68 13.16 -2.41
C CYS A 74 10.59 13.70 -1.48
N PHE A 75 9.56 14.33 -2.05
CA PHE A 75 8.35 14.67 -1.30
C PHE A 75 7.57 13.40 -0.94
N PHE A 76 7.34 13.16 0.35
CA PHE A 76 6.61 11.98 0.82
C PHE A 76 5.20 12.36 1.30
N SER A 77 4.19 11.88 0.60
CA SER A 77 2.77 12.04 0.94
C SER A 77 2.22 10.75 1.54
N PHE A 78 1.48 10.86 2.64
CA PHE A 78 0.86 9.70 3.28
C PHE A 78 -0.63 9.95 3.55
N ASP A 79 -1.49 9.09 3.03
CA ASP A 79 -2.92 9.04 3.36
C ASP A 79 -3.18 7.86 4.30
N PRO A 80 -3.52 8.09 5.59
CA PRO A 80 -3.70 7.01 6.55
C PRO A 80 -4.86 6.07 6.22
N ASN A 81 -5.88 6.52 5.45
CA ASN A 81 -7.11 5.80 5.06
C ASN A 81 -7.39 4.48 5.82
N LEU A 82 -7.57 4.62 7.14
CA LEU A 82 -7.69 3.49 8.05
C LEU A 82 -8.97 2.72 7.72
N ARG A 83 -8.82 1.42 7.49
CA ARG A 83 -9.94 0.48 7.32
C ARG A 83 -9.82 -0.61 8.40
N PRO A 84 -10.49 -0.42 9.56
CA PRO A 84 -10.55 -1.41 10.63
C PRO A 84 -11.05 -2.78 10.16
#